data_AF-A0A451BD13-F1
#
_entry.id   AF-A0A451BD13-F1
#
_cell.length_a   1.000
_cell.length_b   1.000
_cell.length_c   1.000
_cell.angle_alpha   90.00
_cell.angle_beta   90.00
_cell.angle_gamma   90.00
#
_symmetry.space_group_name_H-M   'P 1'
#
loop_
_entity.id
_entity.type
_entity.pdbx_description
1 polymer ?
#
loop_
_entity_poly.entity_id
_entity_poly.type
_entity_poly.pdbx_seq_one_letter_code
_entity_poly.pdbx_strand_id
1 'polypeptide(L)'
;MSLIEPLDNARSRDVKRRKDLILGSSAVIALCGVFIVGASLLDFSRKPVPAPESESAVRIEETRIEKTPLEEARGKETRAGKKPEPGPVVTGEEARAQFKKRIGKYENETAPLLAAANLDAWNRKAAAEIEGLEREAMERFQAEDYSGALARVQELEQKADAVLAEKGRAFREALENARAALDDWRYDDARRQVERALSIEPESTEALILQKRIAALPDVLPLLERAKIAQVENNPEKERDLLRQVLQAVPDHEATVRRVATLSRTLDDRAFAQHISDAYASLEKGKVRAARRAYEAAKGIYPAREDLSLLSAKLQASERSVRIRSALRNAKKAVREDNWRKARDHFLVAKKYLPNDARVVEGLARARKILSLRKALSQYAADPYRLGNGNVQAQAEKTLAQANAASQHSRALGRQAREVATLIRKMNTKVRMTVISDNRTYVRVRGVGKVGVVSRKEIRIKPGRYTFEGVRDGFHSKLIKVTVPYDRTGFSVKVICDDPI
;
A
#
# COMPACT_ATOMS: atom_id res chain seq x y z
N MET A 1 12.79 -41.68 44.91
CA MET A 1 13.05 -40.31 45.41
C MET A 1 14.40 -39.90 44.82
N SER A 2 14.60 -38.90 43.97
CA SER A 2 13.73 -37.87 43.36
C SER A 2 14.40 -37.39 42.06
N LEU A 3 13.67 -37.40 40.93
CA LEU A 3 14.11 -36.87 39.62
C LEU A 3 13.96 -35.34 39.51
N ILE A 4 14.09 -34.59 40.60
CA ILE A 4 13.75 -33.15 40.65
C ILE A 4 15.01 -32.24 40.75
N GLU A 5 16.17 -32.78 41.14
CA GLU A 5 17.38 -31.97 41.33
C GLU A 5 18.06 -31.40 40.06
N PRO A 6 18.01 -32.04 38.86
CA PRO A 6 18.71 -31.48 37.70
C PRO A 6 17.91 -30.39 36.94
N LEU A 7 16.63 -30.16 37.24
CA LEU A 7 15.81 -29.15 36.53
C LEU A 7 15.92 -27.74 37.12
N ASP A 8 16.06 -27.61 38.45
CA ASP A 8 16.18 -26.29 39.09
C ASP A 8 17.54 -25.64 38.87
N ASN A 9 18.60 -26.45 38.76
CA ASN A 9 19.94 -25.99 38.42
C ASN A 9 20.10 -25.52 36.96
N ALA A 10 19.16 -25.86 36.07
CA ALA A 10 19.11 -25.37 34.70
C ALA A 10 18.37 -24.01 34.61
N ARG A 11 17.30 -23.83 35.39
CA ARG A 11 16.53 -22.57 35.43
C ARG A 11 17.29 -21.42 36.12
N SER A 12 18.10 -21.69 37.13
CA SER A 12 18.86 -20.65 37.84
C SER A 12 20.00 -20.05 37.02
N ARG A 13 20.58 -20.81 36.07
CA ARG A 13 21.66 -20.33 35.17
C ARG A 13 21.15 -19.39 34.07
N ASP A 14 19.90 -19.58 33.61
CA ASP A 14 19.29 -18.73 32.58
C ASP A 14 18.84 -17.37 33.12
N VAL A 15 18.46 -17.29 34.40
CA VAL A 15 18.10 -16.01 35.05
C VAL A 15 19.34 -15.14 35.29
N LYS A 16 20.49 -15.75 35.62
CA LYS A 16 21.75 -15.02 35.86
C LYS A 16 22.33 -14.42 34.56
N ARG A 17 22.26 -15.14 33.44
CA ARG A 17 22.67 -14.62 32.11
C ARG A 17 21.80 -13.47 31.58
N ARG A 18 20.53 -13.38 32.01
CA ARG A 18 19.65 -12.27 31.62
C ARG A 18 19.90 -10.99 32.43
N LYS A 19 20.38 -11.09 33.68
CA LYS A 19 20.75 -9.91 34.49
C LYS A 19 22.06 -9.26 34.03
N ASP A 20 23.05 -10.06 33.62
CA ASP A 20 24.34 -9.52 33.17
C ASP A 20 24.29 -8.85 31.78
N LEU A 21 23.24 -9.13 30.98
CA LEU A 21 23.04 -8.50 29.66
C LEU A 21 22.36 -7.12 29.75
N ILE A 22 21.71 -6.80 30.86
CA ILE A 22 20.96 -5.55 31.06
C ILE A 22 21.83 -4.47 31.73
N LEU A 23 22.89 -4.85 32.47
CA LEU A 23 23.83 -3.89 33.07
C LEU A 23 24.96 -3.44 32.14
N GLY A 24 25.21 -4.15 31.03
CA GLY A 24 26.31 -3.84 30.10
C GLY A 24 25.99 -2.85 28.97
N SER A 25 24.74 -2.37 28.86
CA SER A 25 24.29 -1.51 27.76
C SER A 25 24.02 -0.05 28.15
N SER A 26 24.27 0.33 29.40
CA SER A 26 24.01 1.69 29.93
C SER A 26 25.21 2.64 29.87
N ALA A 27 26.40 2.20 29.43
CA ALA A 27 27.64 2.98 29.57
C ALA A 27 28.24 3.55 28.27
N VAL A 28 27.53 3.51 27.13
CA VAL A 28 28.10 3.96 25.83
C VAL A 28 27.33 5.13 25.17
N ILE A 29 26.22 5.61 25.75
CA ILE A 29 25.41 6.71 25.16
C ILE A 29 25.77 8.11 25.71
N ALA A 30 26.78 8.22 26.59
CA ALA A 30 27.15 9.51 27.20
C ALA A 30 28.32 10.26 26.53
N LEU A 31 28.78 9.88 25.32
CA LEU A 31 29.98 10.48 24.71
C LEU A 31 29.87 10.94 23.25
N CYS A 32 28.68 11.07 22.68
CA CYS A 32 28.50 11.62 21.32
C CYS A 32 27.64 12.89 21.24
N GLY A 33 27.31 13.53 22.37
CA GLY A 33 26.46 14.73 22.43
C GLY A 33 27.19 16.09 22.50
N VAL A 34 28.52 16.15 22.33
CA VAL A 34 29.30 17.37 22.63
C VAL A 34 30.08 17.93 21.42
N PHE A 35 29.85 17.47 20.19
CA PHE A 35 30.65 17.93 19.03
C PHE A 35 29.86 18.46 17.83
N ILE A 36 28.72 19.12 18.05
CA ILE A 36 28.09 20.02 17.06
C ILE A 36 27.55 21.27 17.77
N VAL A 37 28.45 22.08 18.32
CA VAL A 37 28.22 23.50 18.59
C VAL A 37 29.42 24.22 18.02
N GLY A 38 29.27 24.81 16.83
CA GLY A 38 30.34 25.57 16.19
C GLY A 38 30.30 25.49 14.67
N ALA A 39 29.38 26.25 14.07
CA ALA A 39 29.51 26.91 12.76
C ALA A 39 28.12 27.17 12.17
N SER A 40 27.47 28.26 12.57
CA SER A 40 26.48 29.02 11.77
C SER A 40 26.09 30.28 12.54
N LEU A 41 26.96 31.30 12.49
CA LEU A 41 26.68 32.68 12.89
C LEU A 41 26.93 33.57 11.68
N LEU A 42 25.86 33.92 10.96
CA LEU A 42 25.66 35.00 9.97
C LEU A 42 24.14 34.93 9.67
N ASP A 43 23.28 35.95 9.72
CA ASP A 43 23.38 37.37 10.01
C ASP A 43 21.91 37.82 10.24
N PHE A 44 21.54 38.24 11.46
CA PHE A 44 20.17 38.66 11.80
C PHE A 44 20.20 40.16 12.06
N SER A 45 19.85 40.96 11.06
CA SER A 45 19.80 42.42 11.18
C SER A 45 18.55 42.96 10.48
N ARG A 46 17.48 43.15 11.25
CA ARG A 46 16.41 44.12 10.92
C ARG A 46 16.01 44.85 12.19
N LYS A 47 16.37 46.14 12.26
CA LYS A 47 15.80 47.11 13.20
C LYS A 47 14.43 47.60 12.70
N PRO A 48 13.54 48.06 13.60
CA PRO A 48 12.19 48.53 13.29
C PRO A 48 12.13 50.06 13.21
N VAL A 49 11.36 50.63 12.27
CA VAL A 49 10.94 52.05 12.31
C VAL A 49 9.68 52.25 11.40
N PRO A 50 8.95 53.39 11.46
CA PRO A 50 7.69 53.56 12.18
C PRO A 50 6.52 54.00 11.27
N ALA A 51 5.36 54.27 11.85
CA ALA A 51 4.18 54.83 11.19
C ALA A 51 4.38 56.28 10.70
N PRO A 52 3.58 56.71 9.71
CA PRO A 52 2.96 58.02 9.80
C PRO A 52 1.46 58.04 9.44
N GLU A 53 0.77 58.99 10.06
CA GLU A 53 -0.59 59.46 9.73
C GLU A 53 -0.59 60.40 8.51
N SER A 54 -1.78 60.53 7.90
CA SER A 54 -2.46 61.77 7.48
C SER A 54 -2.91 61.86 6.00
N GLU A 55 -4.24 61.98 5.87
CA GLU A 55 -4.99 62.96 5.05
C GLU A 55 -5.57 62.60 3.66
N SER A 56 -6.92 62.70 3.59
CA SER A 56 -7.83 63.08 2.48
C SER A 56 -8.00 62.13 1.27
N ALA A 57 -9.17 61.90 0.66
CA ALA A 57 -10.60 62.23 0.85
C ALA A 57 -11.36 61.34 -0.20
N VAL A 58 -12.59 60.81 -0.02
CA VAL A 58 -13.91 61.40 -0.36
C VAL A 58 -14.95 60.25 -0.45
N ARG A 59 -16.10 60.40 0.27
CA ARG A 59 -17.51 59.96 -0.02
C ARG A 59 -17.83 58.45 -0.19
N ILE A 60 -18.89 57.87 0.36
CA ILE A 60 -20.30 58.30 0.45
C ILE A 60 -20.95 57.82 1.77
N GLU A 61 -21.95 58.60 2.20
CA GLU A 61 -22.77 58.56 3.42
C GLU A 61 -23.46 57.23 3.76
N GLU A 62 -23.40 56.86 5.05
CA GLU A 62 -24.42 56.06 5.73
C GLU A 62 -24.59 56.58 7.16
N THR A 63 -25.79 57.08 7.48
CA THR A 63 -26.07 57.80 8.74
C THR A 63 -26.47 56.84 9.85
N ARG A 64 -25.51 56.62 10.74
CA ARG A 64 -25.56 56.35 12.19
C ARG A 64 -26.93 56.41 12.89
N ILE A 65 -27.27 55.33 13.60
CA ILE A 65 -28.08 55.36 14.83
C ILE A 65 -27.35 54.52 15.89
N GLU A 66 -26.93 55.15 16.98
CA GLU A 66 -26.62 54.43 18.23
C GLU A 66 -27.09 55.23 19.47
N LYS A 67 -28.05 54.61 20.15
CA LYS A 67 -28.37 54.47 21.59
C LYS A 67 -28.02 55.53 22.65
N THR A 68 -28.99 55.56 23.61
CA THR A 68 -28.94 55.73 25.10
C THR A 68 -28.77 57.14 25.68
N PRO A 69 -29.18 57.42 26.95
CA PRO A 69 -29.82 56.58 28.00
C PRO A 69 -31.00 57.27 28.76
N LEU A 70 -31.53 56.55 29.76
CA LEU A 70 -32.60 56.92 30.70
C LEU A 70 -32.05 57.66 31.95
N GLU A 71 -32.95 58.39 32.63
CA GLU A 71 -32.94 58.97 34.00
C GLU A 71 -32.36 60.38 34.22
N GLU A 72 -33.22 61.35 34.59
CA GLU A 72 -33.40 61.82 35.98
C GLU A 72 -34.48 62.92 36.14
N ALA A 73 -35.14 62.89 37.30
CA ALA A 73 -35.70 64.00 38.10
C ALA A 73 -36.89 64.87 37.61
N ARG A 74 -38.08 64.52 38.12
CA ARG A 74 -38.89 65.28 39.11
C ARG A 74 -38.84 66.82 39.09
N GLY A 75 -39.97 67.49 38.78
CA GLY A 75 -40.20 68.89 39.21
C GLY A 75 -41.33 69.71 38.55
N LYS A 76 -42.56 69.58 39.10
CA LYS A 76 -43.65 70.57 39.30
C LYS A 76 -44.18 71.53 38.18
N GLU A 77 -45.52 71.45 38.04
CA GLU A 77 -46.54 72.53 37.90
C GLU A 77 -46.47 73.46 36.66
N THR A 78 -47.47 73.57 35.78
CA THR A 78 -48.87 73.92 36.05
C THR A 78 -49.74 73.80 34.77
N ARG A 79 -50.99 73.32 34.96
CA ARG A 79 -52.26 73.86 34.43
C ARG A 79 -52.46 74.05 32.91
N ALA A 80 -53.27 73.18 32.30
CA ALA A 80 -54.54 73.55 31.64
C ALA A 80 -55.17 72.29 31.00
N GLY A 81 -56.44 72.04 31.29
CA GLY A 81 -57.15 70.87 30.83
C GLY A 81 -57.38 70.83 29.32
N LYS A 82 -57.24 69.65 28.74
CA LYS A 82 -58.04 69.23 27.58
C LYS A 82 -58.47 67.79 27.81
N LYS A 83 -59.78 67.61 27.93
CA LYS A 83 -60.51 66.34 27.99
C LYS A 83 -60.05 65.46 26.80
N PRO A 84 -59.75 64.16 26.98
CA PRO A 84 -59.42 63.31 25.84
C PRO A 84 -60.63 63.24 24.91
N GLU A 85 -60.44 63.60 23.64
CA GLU A 85 -61.40 63.35 22.57
C GLU A 85 -61.62 61.83 22.47
N PRO A 86 -62.87 61.34 22.51
CA PRO A 86 -63.14 59.95 22.22
C PRO A 86 -62.76 59.70 20.76
N GLY A 87 -61.95 58.67 20.52
CA GLY A 87 -61.77 58.13 19.16
C GLY A 87 -63.13 57.80 18.52
N PRO A 88 -63.18 57.66 17.19
CA PRO A 88 -64.45 57.52 16.47
C PRO A 88 -65.25 56.38 17.10
N VAL A 89 -66.44 56.72 17.63
CA VAL A 89 -67.38 55.76 18.17
C VAL A 89 -67.76 54.86 17.00
N VAL A 90 -67.15 53.68 16.94
CA VAL A 90 -67.51 52.65 15.98
C VAL A 90 -69.01 52.44 16.13
N THR A 91 -69.77 52.69 15.07
CA THR A 91 -71.22 52.51 15.13
C THR A 91 -71.53 51.04 15.45
N GLY A 92 -72.65 50.74 16.10
CA GLY A 92 -73.00 49.37 16.49
C GLY A 92 -72.94 48.38 15.31
N GLU A 93 -73.25 48.84 14.09
CA GLU A 93 -73.17 48.04 12.87
C GLU A 93 -71.73 47.81 12.37
N GLU A 94 -70.86 48.81 12.44
CA GLU A 94 -69.44 48.67 12.07
C GLU A 94 -68.72 47.72 13.04
N ALA A 95 -69.00 47.82 14.35
CA ALA A 95 -68.42 46.95 15.37
C ALA A 95 -68.85 45.50 15.15
N ARG A 96 -70.12 45.29 14.79
CA ARG A 96 -70.69 43.99 14.44
C ARG A 96 -70.02 43.39 13.20
N ALA A 97 -69.79 44.18 12.15
CA ALA A 97 -69.12 43.72 10.93
C ALA A 97 -67.65 43.34 11.17
N GLN A 98 -66.92 44.17 11.94
CA GLN A 98 -65.53 43.91 12.30
C GLN A 98 -65.38 42.67 13.20
N PHE A 99 -66.28 42.51 14.18
CA PHE A 99 -66.31 41.31 15.02
C PHE A 99 -66.44 40.05 14.18
N LYS A 100 -67.47 39.97 13.31
CA LYS A 100 -67.73 38.79 12.47
C LYS A 100 -66.52 38.41 11.61
N LYS A 101 -65.85 39.42 11.04
CA LYS A 101 -64.64 39.21 10.24
C LYS A 101 -63.49 38.65 11.07
N ARG A 102 -63.24 39.22 12.26
CA ARG A 102 -62.12 38.82 13.13
C ARG A 102 -62.34 37.46 13.77
N ILE A 103 -63.52 37.21 14.33
CA ILE A 103 -63.82 35.91 14.94
C ILE A 103 -63.80 34.79 13.90
N GLY A 104 -64.33 35.03 12.69
CA GLY A 104 -64.23 34.08 11.60
C GLY A 104 -62.78 33.84 11.14
N LYS A 105 -61.91 34.86 11.18
CA LYS A 105 -60.48 34.68 10.92
C LYS A 105 -59.82 33.85 12.03
N TYR A 106 -60.08 34.15 13.29
CA TYR A 106 -59.57 33.39 14.43
C TYR A 106 -59.98 31.92 14.35
N GLU A 107 -61.26 31.61 14.15
CA GLU A 107 -61.79 30.25 14.07
C GLU A 107 -61.17 29.44 12.92
N ASN A 108 -60.94 30.07 11.76
CA ASN A 108 -60.43 29.37 10.58
C ASN A 108 -58.89 29.28 10.53
N GLU A 109 -58.17 30.27 11.06
CA GLU A 109 -56.71 30.35 10.92
C GLU A 109 -55.96 30.09 12.23
N THR A 110 -56.48 30.54 13.37
CA THR A 110 -55.74 30.57 14.64
C THR A 110 -56.17 29.45 15.60
N ALA A 111 -57.47 29.19 15.73
CA ALA A 111 -58.01 28.13 16.57
C ALA A 111 -57.45 26.73 16.22
N PRO A 112 -57.29 26.34 14.93
CA PRO A 112 -56.67 25.05 14.59
C PRO A 112 -55.19 24.97 15.02
N LEU A 113 -54.46 26.09 14.95
CA LEU A 113 -53.06 26.16 15.38
C LEU A 113 -52.93 26.04 16.90
N LEU A 114 -53.86 26.64 17.65
CA LEU A 114 -53.94 26.51 19.11
C LEU A 114 -54.36 25.11 19.54
N ALA A 115 -55.31 24.48 18.84
CA ALA A 115 -55.69 23.09 19.07
C ALA A 115 -54.51 22.13 18.85
N ALA A 116 -53.75 22.34 17.77
CA ALA A 116 -52.51 21.61 17.49
C ALA A 116 -51.34 22.00 18.42
N ALA A 117 -51.49 23.04 19.24
CA ALA A 117 -50.46 23.48 20.18
C ALA A 117 -50.45 22.69 21.49
N ASN A 118 -51.39 21.78 21.73
CA ASN A 118 -51.41 20.93 22.93
C ASN A 118 -51.31 21.73 24.25
N LEU A 119 -51.99 22.87 24.33
CA LEU A 119 -51.84 23.84 25.44
C LEU A 119 -52.15 23.23 26.81
N ASP A 120 -53.02 22.23 26.89
CA ASP A 120 -53.32 21.55 28.16
C ASP A 120 -52.11 20.86 28.78
N ALA A 121 -51.15 20.41 27.96
CA ALA A 121 -49.97 19.69 28.43
C ALA A 121 -48.86 20.61 28.96
N TRP A 122 -48.75 21.83 28.44
CA TRP A 122 -47.61 22.72 28.77
C TRP A 122 -47.99 24.15 29.17
N ASN A 123 -49.23 24.61 28.92
CA ASN A 123 -49.72 25.95 29.28
C ASN A 123 -51.25 25.99 29.53
N ARG A 124 -51.72 25.18 30.48
CA ARG A 124 -53.15 25.07 30.83
C ARG A 124 -53.81 26.40 31.23
N LYS A 125 -53.02 27.32 31.81
CA LYS A 125 -53.50 28.66 32.16
C LYS A 125 -53.85 29.47 30.90
N ALA A 126 -52.99 29.46 29.89
CA ALA A 126 -53.27 30.13 28.63
C ALA A 126 -54.45 29.51 27.89
N ALA A 127 -54.61 28.17 27.93
CA ALA A 127 -55.77 27.49 27.37
C ALA A 127 -57.09 28.01 27.99
N ALA A 128 -57.17 28.05 29.33
CA ALA A 128 -58.34 28.55 30.04
C ALA A 128 -58.61 30.04 29.79
N GLU A 129 -57.57 30.87 29.66
CA GLU A 129 -57.72 32.30 29.34
C GLU A 129 -58.24 32.52 27.92
N ILE A 130 -57.76 31.74 26.94
CA ILE A 130 -58.24 31.78 25.55
C ILE A 130 -59.71 31.35 25.48
N GLU A 131 -60.07 30.23 26.10
CA GLU A 131 -61.46 29.75 26.16
C GLU A 131 -62.39 30.76 26.85
N GLY A 132 -61.91 31.43 27.90
CA GLY A 132 -62.63 32.49 28.60
C GLY A 132 -62.88 33.70 27.71
N LEU A 133 -61.85 34.20 27.02
CA LEU A 133 -61.96 35.35 26.11
C LEU A 133 -62.89 35.05 24.92
N GLU A 134 -62.83 33.84 24.37
CA GLU A 134 -63.72 33.39 23.31
C GLU A 134 -65.18 33.36 23.76
N ARG A 135 -65.44 32.82 24.96
CA ARG A 135 -66.78 32.79 25.56
C ARG A 135 -67.32 34.19 25.83
N GLU A 136 -66.54 35.04 26.48
CA GLU A 136 -66.93 36.43 26.78
C GLU A 136 -67.21 37.24 25.51
N ALA A 137 -66.42 37.03 24.45
CA ALA A 137 -66.63 37.65 23.15
C ALA A 137 -67.99 37.26 22.54
N MET A 138 -68.33 35.97 22.58
CA MET A 138 -69.60 35.45 22.06
C MET A 138 -70.80 35.89 22.91
N GLU A 139 -70.69 35.86 24.24
CA GLU A 139 -71.75 36.31 25.16
C GLU A 139 -72.10 37.79 24.96
N ARG A 140 -71.08 38.66 24.85
CA ARG A 140 -71.30 40.09 24.56
C ARG A 140 -71.93 40.32 23.20
N PHE A 141 -71.55 39.53 22.19
CA PHE A 141 -72.15 39.61 20.87
C PHE A 141 -73.64 39.23 20.90
N GLN A 142 -74.01 38.19 21.66
CA GLN A 142 -75.41 37.77 21.84
C GLN A 142 -76.24 38.80 22.61
N ALA A 143 -75.62 39.53 23.55
CA ALA A 143 -76.24 40.62 24.30
C ALA A 143 -76.31 41.96 23.54
N GLU A 144 -75.98 41.97 22.23
CA GLU A 144 -75.93 43.16 21.37
C GLU A 144 -74.89 44.23 21.78
N ASP A 145 -73.99 43.92 22.73
CA ASP A 145 -72.81 44.74 23.05
C ASP A 145 -71.69 44.48 22.02
N TYR A 146 -71.91 44.95 20.79
CA TYR A 146 -70.98 44.74 19.68
C TYR A 146 -69.61 45.40 19.92
N SER A 147 -69.58 46.51 20.66
CA SER A 147 -68.33 47.21 21.00
C SER A 147 -67.48 46.41 21.99
N GLY A 148 -68.10 45.85 23.04
CA GLY A 148 -67.44 44.98 23.99
C GLY A 148 -67.04 43.64 23.38
N ALA A 149 -67.87 43.06 22.51
CA ALA A 149 -67.55 41.84 21.78
C ALA A 149 -66.31 42.03 20.89
N LEU A 150 -66.23 43.13 20.14
CA LEU A 150 -65.07 43.47 19.31
C LEU A 150 -63.79 43.63 20.15
N ALA A 151 -63.89 44.30 21.31
CA ALA A 151 -62.75 44.45 22.21
C ALA A 151 -62.24 43.09 22.74
N ARG A 152 -63.16 42.18 23.11
CA ARG A 152 -62.79 40.82 23.58
C ARG A 152 -62.17 39.97 22.49
N VAL A 153 -62.65 40.05 21.25
CA VAL A 153 -62.01 39.33 20.12
C VAL A 153 -60.62 39.89 19.83
N GLN A 154 -60.39 41.19 19.94
CA GLN A 154 -59.05 41.76 19.78
C GLN A 154 -58.09 41.29 20.89
N GLU A 155 -58.59 41.19 22.13
CA GLU A 155 -57.84 40.64 23.27
C GLU A 155 -57.52 39.14 23.07
N LEU A 156 -58.50 38.37 22.57
CA LEU A 156 -58.33 36.97 22.18
C LEU A 156 -57.26 36.79 21.11
N GLU A 157 -57.30 37.58 20.03
CA GLU A 157 -56.30 37.54 18.96
C GLU A 157 -54.89 37.84 19.50
N GLN A 158 -54.74 38.91 20.30
CA GLN A 158 -53.45 39.27 20.92
C GLN A 158 -52.94 38.16 21.83
N LYS A 159 -53.82 37.54 22.62
CA LYS A 159 -53.47 36.44 23.51
C LYS A 159 -53.05 35.20 22.73
N ALA A 160 -53.80 34.84 21.69
CA ALA A 160 -53.51 33.71 20.82
C ALA A 160 -52.14 33.86 20.13
N ASP A 161 -51.86 35.03 19.55
CA ASP A 161 -50.58 35.33 18.91
C ASP A 161 -49.41 35.23 19.91
N ALA A 162 -49.58 35.79 21.11
CA ALA A 162 -48.56 35.71 22.16
C ALA A 162 -48.28 34.27 22.59
N VAL A 163 -49.32 33.43 22.74
CA VAL A 163 -49.21 32.02 23.12
C VAL A 163 -48.54 31.19 22.02
N LEU A 164 -48.87 31.43 20.74
CA LEU A 164 -48.22 30.76 19.62
C LEU A 164 -46.73 31.16 19.52
N ALA A 165 -46.39 32.42 19.78
CA ALA A 165 -45.00 32.87 19.84
C ALA A 165 -44.23 32.25 21.03
N GLU A 166 -44.88 32.12 22.18
CA GLU A 166 -44.35 31.43 23.35
C GLU A 166 -44.10 29.94 23.08
N LYS A 167 -45.07 29.25 22.45
CA LYS A 167 -44.95 27.85 22.02
C LYS A 167 -43.65 27.63 21.24
N GLY A 168 -43.44 28.43 20.20
CA GLY A 168 -42.25 28.30 19.34
C GLY A 168 -40.94 28.56 20.09
N ARG A 169 -40.92 29.50 21.04
CA ARG A 169 -39.73 29.74 21.88
C ARG A 169 -39.47 28.59 22.84
N ALA A 170 -40.50 28.15 23.57
CA ALA A 170 -40.39 27.07 24.55
C ALA A 170 -39.98 25.74 23.89
N PHE A 171 -40.50 25.46 22.69
CA PHE A 171 -40.13 24.28 21.91
C PHE A 171 -38.65 24.32 21.50
N ARG A 172 -38.19 25.43 20.92
CA ARG A 172 -36.77 25.58 20.51
C ARG A 172 -35.82 25.49 21.70
N GLU A 173 -36.14 26.17 22.80
CA GLU A 173 -35.33 26.13 24.02
C GLU A 173 -35.23 24.69 24.58
N ALA A 174 -36.36 23.97 24.63
CA ALA A 174 -36.37 22.57 25.08
C ALA A 174 -35.53 21.67 24.17
N LEU A 175 -35.62 21.84 22.84
CA LEU A 175 -34.78 21.10 21.90
C LEU A 175 -33.29 21.41 22.03
N GLU A 176 -32.92 22.69 22.12
CA GLU A 176 -31.52 23.10 22.28
C GLU A 176 -30.93 22.56 23.58
N ASN A 177 -31.67 22.64 24.69
CA ASN A 177 -31.25 22.08 25.96
C ASN A 177 -31.14 20.55 25.91
N ALA A 178 -32.05 19.86 25.22
CA ALA A 178 -31.97 18.41 25.02
C ALA A 178 -30.74 18.00 24.20
N ARG A 179 -30.38 18.78 23.18
CA ARG A 179 -29.16 18.58 22.38
C ARG A 179 -27.89 18.79 23.20
N ALA A 180 -27.81 19.91 23.90
CA ALA A 180 -26.67 20.21 24.76
C ALA A 180 -26.46 19.13 25.83
N ALA A 181 -27.55 18.66 26.46
CA ALA A 181 -27.48 17.58 27.42
C ALA A 181 -27.08 16.23 26.80
N LEU A 182 -27.51 15.95 25.56
CA LEU A 182 -27.07 14.77 24.81
C LEU A 182 -25.56 14.82 24.51
N ASP A 183 -25.06 15.99 24.08
CA ASP A 183 -23.63 16.21 23.81
C ASP A 183 -22.77 16.13 25.08
N ASP A 184 -23.33 16.52 26.22
CA ASP A 184 -22.68 16.41 27.54
C ASP A 184 -22.88 15.04 28.22
N TRP A 185 -23.52 14.07 27.55
CA TRP A 185 -23.85 12.74 28.09
C TRP A 185 -24.75 12.75 29.34
N ARG A 186 -25.55 13.81 29.54
CA ARG A 186 -26.46 13.97 30.68
C ARG A 186 -27.83 13.38 30.35
N TYR A 187 -27.95 12.06 30.46
CA TYR A 187 -29.17 11.32 30.10
C TYR A 187 -30.44 11.89 30.72
N ASP A 188 -30.46 12.09 32.04
CA ASP A 188 -31.67 12.54 32.74
C ASP A 188 -32.08 13.95 32.30
N ASP A 189 -31.12 14.84 32.08
CA ASP A 189 -31.38 16.21 31.61
C ASP A 189 -31.91 16.19 30.17
N ALA A 190 -31.25 15.43 29.30
CA ALA A 190 -31.65 15.31 27.90
C ALA A 190 -33.05 14.73 27.77
N ARG A 191 -33.35 13.68 28.54
CA ARG A 191 -34.66 13.03 28.57
C ARG A 191 -35.77 13.99 29.00
N ARG A 192 -35.57 14.73 30.10
CA ARG A 192 -36.56 15.70 30.57
C ARG A 192 -36.82 16.82 29.55
N GLN A 193 -35.76 17.31 28.90
CA GLN A 193 -35.89 18.39 27.93
C GLN A 193 -36.57 17.94 26.62
N VAL A 194 -36.27 16.72 26.12
CA VAL A 194 -36.96 16.21 24.93
C VAL A 194 -38.41 15.84 25.22
N GLU A 195 -38.72 15.34 26.43
CA GLU A 195 -40.10 15.13 26.88
C GLU A 195 -40.87 16.47 26.94
N ARG A 196 -40.24 17.54 27.42
CA ARG A 196 -40.82 18.90 27.37
C ARG A 196 -41.06 19.35 25.93
N ALA A 197 -40.09 19.17 25.02
CA ALA A 197 -40.28 19.52 23.61
C ALA A 197 -41.46 18.76 22.98
N LEU A 198 -41.57 17.44 23.22
CA LEU A 198 -42.67 16.60 22.73
C LEU A 198 -44.01 16.91 23.39
N SER A 199 -44.03 17.45 24.62
CA SER A 199 -45.26 17.95 25.23
C SER A 199 -45.82 19.19 24.52
N ILE A 200 -44.95 19.99 23.90
CA ILE A 200 -45.32 21.22 23.15
C ILE A 200 -45.65 20.91 21.69
N GLU A 201 -44.84 20.05 21.04
CA GLU A 201 -45.05 19.59 19.66
C GLU A 201 -44.88 18.05 19.56
N PRO A 202 -45.95 17.28 19.79
CA PRO A 202 -45.90 15.81 19.82
C PRO A 202 -45.47 15.16 18.49
N GLU A 203 -45.78 15.80 17.38
CA GLU A 203 -45.50 15.30 16.03
C GLU A 203 -44.16 15.81 15.46
N SER A 204 -43.36 16.52 16.26
CA SER A 204 -42.08 17.02 15.80
C SER A 204 -41.11 15.88 15.49
N THR A 205 -40.83 15.69 14.20
CA THR A 205 -39.86 14.68 13.72
C THR A 205 -38.48 14.89 14.33
N GLU A 206 -38.06 16.14 14.52
CA GLU A 206 -36.78 16.51 15.14
C GLU A 206 -36.71 16.06 16.59
N ALA A 207 -37.76 16.32 17.38
CA ALA A 207 -37.83 15.91 18.78
C ALA A 207 -37.92 14.37 18.93
N LEU A 208 -38.66 13.69 18.06
CA LEU A 208 -38.75 12.21 18.05
C LEU A 208 -37.41 11.54 17.71
N ILE A 209 -36.68 12.07 16.73
CA ILE A 209 -35.32 11.60 16.40
C ILE A 209 -34.39 11.81 17.61
N LEU A 210 -34.45 12.99 18.23
CA LEU A 210 -33.63 13.30 19.40
C LEU A 210 -33.97 12.39 20.59
N GLN A 211 -35.24 12.12 20.83
CA GLN A 211 -35.71 11.20 21.88
C GLN A 211 -35.14 9.79 21.68
N LYS A 212 -35.18 9.27 20.44
CA LYS A 212 -34.60 7.96 20.11
C LYS A 212 -33.10 7.91 20.38
N ARG A 213 -32.36 8.99 20.08
CA ARG A 213 -30.92 9.09 20.37
C ARG A 213 -30.64 9.12 21.88
N ILE A 214 -31.41 9.91 22.62
CA ILE A 214 -31.29 10.01 24.08
C ILE A 214 -31.61 8.66 24.76
N ALA A 215 -32.59 7.92 24.24
CA ALA A 215 -32.96 6.61 24.76
C ALA A 215 -31.83 5.57 24.66
N ALA A 216 -30.84 5.76 23.79
CA ALA A 216 -29.67 4.89 23.68
C ALA A 216 -28.57 5.19 24.71
N LEU A 217 -28.63 6.33 25.41
CA LEU A 217 -27.58 6.74 26.35
C LEU A 217 -27.32 5.76 27.51
N PRO A 218 -28.33 5.13 28.14
CA PRO A 218 -28.08 4.19 29.23
C PRO A 218 -27.14 3.04 28.85
N ASP A 219 -27.20 2.57 27.60
CA ASP A 219 -26.32 1.51 27.10
C ASP A 219 -24.89 2.02 26.79
N VAL A 220 -24.77 3.31 26.52
CA VAL A 220 -23.53 3.98 26.11
C VAL A 220 -22.70 4.47 27.31
N LEU A 221 -23.35 4.92 28.39
CA LEU A 221 -22.67 5.47 29.57
C LEU A 221 -21.63 4.50 30.17
N PRO A 222 -21.92 3.19 30.36
CA PRO A 222 -20.91 2.24 30.85
C PRO A 222 -19.71 2.09 29.89
N LEU A 223 -19.90 2.26 28.58
CA LEU A 223 -18.81 2.24 27.60
C LEU A 223 -17.91 3.46 27.75
N LEU A 224 -18.50 4.63 28.00
CA LEU A 224 -17.77 5.88 28.24
C LEU A 224 -16.94 5.81 29.53
N GLU A 225 -17.49 5.25 30.61
CA GLU A 225 -16.73 5.00 31.86
C GLU A 225 -15.54 4.08 31.61
N ARG A 226 -15.75 2.97 30.90
CA ARG A 226 -14.66 2.05 30.53
C ARG A 226 -13.63 2.71 29.61
N ALA A 227 -14.07 3.59 28.70
CA ALA A 227 -13.17 4.35 27.84
C ALA A 227 -12.33 5.34 28.67
N LYS A 228 -12.93 5.97 29.68
CA LYS A 228 -12.22 6.83 30.62
C LYS A 228 -11.19 6.07 31.44
N ILE A 229 -11.52 4.87 31.90
CA ILE A 229 -10.56 3.98 32.56
C ILE A 229 -9.41 3.64 31.61
N ALA A 230 -9.71 3.26 30.35
CA ALA A 230 -8.68 2.98 29.36
C ALA A 230 -7.77 4.18 29.06
N GLN A 231 -8.32 5.40 29.09
CA GLN A 231 -7.55 6.64 29.00
C GLN A 231 -6.56 6.78 30.16
N VAL A 232 -7.00 6.53 31.40
CA VAL A 232 -6.16 6.58 32.61
C VAL A 232 -5.09 5.48 32.59
N GLU A 233 -5.43 4.29 32.08
CA GLU A 233 -4.51 3.17 31.86
C GLU A 233 -3.51 3.44 30.72
N ASN A 234 -3.62 4.56 30.00
CA ASN A 234 -2.85 4.88 28.80
C ASN A 234 -2.94 3.76 27.74
N ASN A 235 -4.15 3.21 27.55
CA ASN A 235 -4.47 2.17 26.59
C ASN A 235 -5.34 2.74 25.44
N PRO A 236 -4.71 3.42 24.45
CA PRO A 236 -5.43 4.11 23.37
C PRO A 236 -6.18 3.14 22.44
N GLU A 237 -5.74 1.89 22.30
CA GLU A 237 -6.45 0.86 21.55
C GLU A 237 -7.81 0.56 22.18
N LYS A 238 -7.81 0.25 23.48
CA LYS A 238 -9.03 -0.03 24.25
C LYS A 238 -9.95 1.18 24.31
N GLU A 239 -9.39 2.39 24.51
CA GLU A 239 -10.16 3.64 24.49
C GLU A 239 -10.86 3.84 23.14
N ARG A 240 -10.11 3.73 22.02
CA ARG A 240 -10.65 3.87 20.67
C ARG A 240 -11.77 2.87 20.39
N ASP A 241 -11.58 1.62 20.75
CA ASP A 241 -12.53 0.54 20.43
C ASP A 241 -13.83 0.65 21.24
N LEU A 242 -13.75 1.13 22.49
CA LEU A 242 -14.93 1.48 23.28
C LEU A 242 -15.65 2.69 22.70
N LEU A 243 -14.94 3.76 22.34
CA LEU A 243 -15.55 4.94 21.73
C LEU A 243 -16.15 4.67 20.35
N ARG A 244 -15.62 3.71 19.59
CA ARG A 244 -16.25 3.24 18.34
C ARG A 244 -17.58 2.54 18.59
N GLN A 245 -17.71 1.79 19.68
CA GLN A 245 -19.00 1.21 20.08
C GLN A 245 -19.99 2.30 20.50
N VAL A 246 -19.53 3.34 21.21
CA VAL A 246 -20.34 4.53 21.52
C VAL A 246 -20.91 5.15 20.24
N LEU A 247 -20.08 5.31 19.19
CA LEU A 247 -20.50 5.87 17.90
C LEU A 247 -21.47 4.99 17.10
N GLN A 248 -21.66 3.71 17.46
CA GLN A 248 -22.71 2.89 16.83
C GLN A 248 -24.09 3.32 17.29
N ALA A 249 -24.21 3.77 18.55
CA ALA A 249 -25.46 4.25 19.13
C ALA A 249 -25.68 5.76 18.89
N VAL A 250 -24.59 6.56 18.93
CA VAL A 250 -24.63 8.01 18.72
C VAL A 250 -23.58 8.43 17.68
N PRO A 251 -23.84 8.20 16.38
CA PRO A 251 -22.84 8.37 15.32
C PRO A 251 -22.37 9.82 15.13
N ASP A 252 -23.24 10.79 15.41
CA ASP A 252 -22.98 12.21 15.12
C ASP A 252 -22.38 12.97 16.31
N HIS A 253 -21.91 12.28 17.36
CA HIS A 253 -21.31 12.95 18.52
C HIS A 253 -19.89 13.44 18.20
N GLU A 254 -19.77 14.72 17.85
CA GLU A 254 -18.55 15.29 17.27
C GLU A 254 -17.30 15.11 18.14
N ALA A 255 -17.40 15.30 19.45
CA ALA A 255 -16.24 15.19 20.34
C ALA A 255 -15.72 13.74 20.39
N THR A 256 -16.61 12.75 20.31
CA THR A 256 -16.22 11.32 20.24
C THR A 256 -15.61 10.99 18.89
N VAL A 257 -16.18 11.48 17.80
CA VAL A 257 -15.61 11.31 16.44
C VAL A 257 -14.19 11.88 16.39
N ARG A 258 -13.98 13.11 16.87
CA ARG A 258 -12.66 13.75 16.94
C ARG A 258 -11.70 12.93 17.79
N ARG A 259 -12.11 12.45 18.98
CA ARG A 259 -11.26 11.64 19.86
C ARG A 259 -10.86 10.32 19.20
N VAL A 260 -11.79 9.61 18.57
CA VAL A 260 -11.49 8.36 17.83
C VAL A 260 -10.51 8.62 16.68
N ALA A 261 -10.66 9.74 15.95
CA ALA A 261 -9.72 10.12 14.90
C ALA A 261 -8.31 10.40 15.45
N THR A 262 -8.19 11.16 16.54
CA THR A 262 -6.90 11.43 17.21
C THR A 262 -6.22 10.15 17.71
N LEU A 263 -6.98 9.26 18.35
CA LEU A 263 -6.46 7.98 18.84
C LEU A 263 -6.02 7.09 17.68
N SER A 264 -6.83 6.99 16.62
CA SER A 264 -6.49 6.19 15.43
C SER A 264 -5.19 6.69 14.80
N ARG A 265 -5.05 8.01 14.61
CA ARG A 265 -3.80 8.61 14.10
C ARG A 265 -2.61 8.31 14.99
N THR A 266 -2.77 8.42 16.31
CA THR A 266 -1.69 8.11 17.27
C THR A 266 -1.24 6.65 17.18
N LEU A 267 -2.20 5.73 17.04
CA LEU A 267 -1.92 4.30 16.91
C LEU A 267 -1.23 3.98 15.58
N ASP A 268 -1.70 4.60 14.49
CA ASP A 268 -1.09 4.49 13.17
C ASP A 268 0.34 5.03 13.17
N ASP A 269 0.59 6.18 13.82
CA ASP A 269 1.92 6.76 13.99
C ASP A 269 2.87 5.81 14.76
N ARG A 270 2.39 5.20 15.84
CA ARG A 270 3.17 4.22 16.61
C ARG A 270 3.47 2.96 15.80
N ALA A 271 2.47 2.40 15.13
CA ALA A 271 2.62 1.20 14.31
C ALA A 271 3.56 1.45 13.12
N PHE A 272 3.44 2.62 12.47
CA PHE A 272 4.34 3.04 11.41
C PHE A 272 5.78 3.13 11.92
N ALA A 273 6.02 3.85 13.02
CA ALA A 273 7.35 3.98 13.60
C ALA A 273 7.97 2.62 13.98
N GLN A 274 7.17 1.71 14.55
CA GLN A 274 7.61 0.36 14.86
C GLN A 274 8.02 -0.41 13.60
N HIS A 275 7.21 -0.38 12.54
CA HIS A 275 7.54 -1.04 11.28
C HIS A 275 8.79 -0.47 10.61
N ILE A 276 9.00 0.85 10.66
CA ILE A 276 10.24 1.48 10.20
C ILE A 276 11.44 0.96 10.99
N SER A 277 11.35 0.95 12.32
CA SER A 277 12.40 0.44 13.22
C SER A 277 12.72 -1.03 12.95
N ASP A 278 11.69 -1.88 12.83
CA ASP A 278 11.84 -3.31 12.52
C ASP A 278 12.50 -3.55 11.17
N ALA A 279 12.20 -2.69 10.18
CA ALA A 279 12.81 -2.77 8.86
C ALA A 279 14.31 -2.47 8.93
N TYR A 280 14.71 -1.41 9.64
CA TYR A 280 16.12 -1.07 9.85
C TYR A 280 16.87 -2.17 10.63
N ALA A 281 16.33 -2.63 11.76
CA ALA A 281 16.91 -3.72 12.54
C ALA A 281 17.05 -5.02 11.73
N SER A 282 16.09 -5.28 10.83
CA SER A 282 16.16 -6.42 9.91
C SER A 282 17.23 -6.24 8.83
N LEU A 283 17.43 -5.03 8.31
CA LEU A 283 18.49 -4.73 7.35
C LEU A 283 19.88 -4.91 7.96
N GLU A 284 20.09 -4.42 9.19
CA GLU A 284 21.35 -4.59 9.93
C GLU A 284 21.70 -6.07 10.13
N LYS A 285 20.70 -6.90 10.45
CA LYS A 285 20.86 -8.35 10.61
C LYS A 285 20.95 -9.10 9.27
N GLY A 286 20.96 -8.41 8.13
CA GLY A 286 20.98 -9.00 6.79
C GLY A 286 19.69 -9.76 6.42
N LYS A 287 18.62 -9.61 7.21
CA LYS A 287 17.32 -10.27 7.01
C LYS A 287 16.45 -9.49 6.02
N VAL A 288 16.91 -9.38 4.78
CA VAL A 288 16.29 -8.52 3.74
C VAL A 288 14.82 -8.84 3.48
N ARG A 289 14.40 -10.11 3.55
CA ARG A 289 12.98 -10.49 3.40
C ARG A 289 12.12 -9.98 4.56
N ALA A 290 12.64 -9.99 5.79
CA ALA A 290 11.92 -9.45 6.94
C ALA A 290 11.83 -7.92 6.84
N ALA A 291 12.92 -7.26 6.44
CA ALA A 291 12.93 -5.83 6.19
C ALA A 291 11.90 -5.40 5.13
N ARG A 292 11.77 -6.17 4.03
CA ARG A 292 10.73 -5.90 3.03
C ARG A 292 9.32 -5.99 3.61
N ARG A 293 9.00 -7.01 4.40
CA ARG A 293 7.66 -7.13 5.00
C ARG A 293 7.35 -5.96 5.93
N ALA A 294 8.31 -5.55 6.76
CA ALA A 294 8.15 -4.41 7.64
C ALA A 294 7.98 -3.10 6.85
N TYR A 295 8.75 -2.90 5.76
CA TYR A 295 8.57 -1.77 4.85
C TYR A 295 7.17 -1.74 4.21
N GLU A 296 6.66 -2.86 3.69
CA GLU A 296 5.31 -2.90 3.08
C GLU A 296 4.22 -2.67 4.14
N ALA A 297 4.41 -3.15 5.38
CA ALA A 297 3.49 -2.88 6.48
C ALA A 297 3.46 -1.38 6.85
N ALA A 298 4.62 -0.72 6.96
CA ALA A 298 4.70 0.73 7.15
C ALA A 298 4.03 1.50 6.00
N LYS A 299 4.29 1.09 4.76
CA LYS A 299 3.69 1.69 3.56
C LYS A 299 2.17 1.52 3.50
N GLY A 300 1.65 0.41 4.03
CA GLY A 300 0.21 0.17 4.16
C GLY A 300 -0.49 1.17 5.10
N ILE A 301 0.23 1.72 6.08
CA ILE A 301 -0.28 2.73 7.01
C ILE A 301 -0.18 4.13 6.37
N TYR A 302 1.04 4.53 5.98
CA TYR A 302 1.29 5.83 5.35
C TYR A 302 2.06 5.69 4.04
N PRO A 303 1.40 5.76 2.87
CA PRO A 303 2.05 5.49 1.59
C PRO A 303 3.12 6.51 1.16
N ALA A 304 3.04 7.74 1.65
CA ALA A 304 3.79 8.89 1.12
C ALA A 304 4.70 9.59 2.16
N ARG A 305 5.07 8.92 3.26
CA ARG A 305 6.04 9.47 4.22
C ARG A 305 7.46 9.43 3.69
N GLU A 306 8.22 10.48 3.99
CA GLU A 306 9.62 10.64 3.59
C GLU A 306 10.51 9.50 4.09
N ASP A 307 10.25 8.98 5.30
CA ASP A 307 10.97 7.84 5.90
C ASP A 307 11.02 6.61 4.99
N LEU A 308 9.96 6.40 4.19
CA LEU A 308 9.88 5.28 3.26
C LEU A 308 10.84 5.43 2.07
N SER A 309 11.18 6.66 1.68
CA SER A 309 12.11 6.90 0.56
C SER A 309 13.51 6.40 0.91
N LEU A 310 14.04 6.82 2.06
CA LEU A 310 15.36 6.40 2.54
C LEU A 310 15.41 4.89 2.81
N LEU A 311 14.37 4.35 3.45
CA LEU A 311 14.29 2.91 3.74
C LEU A 311 14.20 2.08 2.44
N SER A 312 13.45 2.54 1.44
CA SER A 312 13.35 1.89 0.13
C SER A 312 14.71 1.81 -0.57
N ALA A 313 15.48 2.91 -0.59
CA ALA A 313 16.81 2.93 -1.19
C ALA A 313 17.75 1.92 -0.51
N LYS A 314 17.78 1.88 0.83
CA LYS A 314 18.58 0.91 1.59
C LYS A 314 18.13 -0.53 1.36
N LEU A 315 16.83 -0.78 1.30
CA LEU A 315 16.27 -2.10 1.01
C LEU A 315 16.68 -2.58 -0.40
N GLN A 316 16.53 -1.74 -1.42
CA GLN A 316 16.93 -2.06 -2.79
C GLN A 316 18.44 -2.36 -2.90
N ALA A 317 19.28 -1.56 -2.24
CA ALA A 317 20.71 -1.81 -2.18
C ALA A 317 21.03 -3.17 -1.53
N SER A 318 20.36 -3.51 -0.43
CA SER A 318 20.54 -4.78 0.26
C SER A 318 20.06 -5.98 -0.56
N GLU A 319 18.92 -5.86 -1.25
CA GLU A 319 18.41 -6.88 -2.17
C GLU A 319 19.35 -7.13 -3.35
N ARG A 320 19.86 -6.06 -3.96
CA ARG A 320 20.89 -6.14 -4.99
C ARG A 320 22.11 -6.89 -4.46
N SER A 321 22.56 -6.55 -3.25
CA SER A 321 23.70 -7.18 -2.61
C SER A 321 23.47 -8.70 -2.39
N VAL A 322 22.29 -9.10 -1.92
CA VAL A 322 21.91 -10.52 -1.78
C VAL A 322 21.91 -11.24 -3.13
N ARG A 323 21.32 -10.64 -4.18
CA ARG A 323 21.28 -11.20 -5.54
C ARG A 323 22.68 -11.43 -6.10
N ILE A 324 23.56 -10.43 -5.96
CA ILE A 324 24.98 -10.53 -6.37
C ILE A 324 25.67 -11.68 -5.63
N ARG A 325 25.59 -11.71 -4.29
CA ARG A 325 26.23 -12.76 -3.49
C ARG A 325 25.74 -14.15 -3.89
N SER A 326 24.43 -14.31 -4.09
CA SER A 326 23.83 -15.56 -4.53
C SER A 326 24.33 -15.98 -5.91
N ALA A 327 24.32 -15.06 -6.88
CA ALA A 327 24.81 -15.31 -8.24
C ALA A 327 26.27 -15.76 -8.24
N LEU A 328 27.16 -15.07 -7.50
CA LEU A 328 28.57 -15.45 -7.41
C LEU A 328 28.78 -16.81 -6.73
N ARG A 329 28.04 -17.11 -5.65
CA ARG A 329 28.11 -18.43 -5.00
C ARG A 329 27.64 -19.54 -5.93
N ASN A 330 26.54 -19.34 -6.65
CA ASN A 330 25.99 -20.32 -7.58
C ASN A 330 26.89 -20.50 -8.80
N ALA A 331 27.52 -19.43 -9.30
CA ALA A 331 28.53 -19.53 -10.35
C ALA A 331 29.71 -20.39 -9.90
N LYS A 332 30.26 -20.14 -8.70
CA LYS A 332 31.35 -20.95 -8.12
C LYS A 332 30.93 -22.41 -7.93
N LYS A 333 29.70 -22.67 -7.47
CA LYS A 333 29.15 -24.03 -7.35
C LYS A 333 29.09 -24.72 -8.72
N ALA A 334 28.54 -24.06 -9.73
CA ALA A 334 28.46 -24.60 -11.08
C ALA A 334 29.84 -24.85 -11.70
N VAL A 335 30.85 -24.02 -11.40
CA VAL A 335 32.25 -24.26 -11.80
C VAL A 335 32.79 -25.54 -11.16
N ARG A 336 32.57 -25.77 -9.86
CA ARG A 336 32.99 -27.00 -9.17
C ARG A 336 32.30 -28.25 -9.74
N GLU A 337 31.05 -28.10 -10.18
CA GLU A 337 30.26 -29.16 -10.83
C GLU A 337 30.60 -29.32 -12.32
N ASP A 338 31.58 -28.58 -12.86
CA ASP A 338 31.96 -28.58 -14.28
C ASP A 338 30.81 -28.21 -15.24
N ASN A 339 29.80 -27.51 -14.71
CA ASN A 339 28.62 -27.03 -15.42
C ASN A 339 28.82 -25.59 -15.91
N TRP A 340 29.61 -25.44 -16.97
CA TRP A 340 30.00 -24.14 -17.50
C TRP A 340 28.85 -23.31 -18.08
N ARG A 341 27.76 -23.95 -18.52
CA ARG A 341 26.57 -23.24 -18.98
C ARG A 341 25.91 -22.52 -17.80
N LYS A 342 25.60 -23.24 -16.70
CA LYS A 342 25.06 -22.63 -15.48
C LYS A 342 26.02 -21.59 -14.89
N ALA A 343 27.32 -21.86 -14.88
CA ALA A 343 28.32 -20.91 -14.40
C ALA A 343 28.27 -19.58 -15.18
N ARG A 344 28.28 -19.66 -16.52
CA ARG A 344 28.13 -18.48 -17.40
C ARG A 344 26.85 -17.71 -17.09
N ASP A 345 25.73 -18.41 -16.96
CA ASP A 345 24.43 -17.77 -16.75
C ASP A 345 24.39 -17.04 -15.39
N HIS A 346 24.94 -17.63 -14.33
CA HIS A 346 25.08 -16.95 -13.04
C HIS A 346 26.06 -15.77 -13.06
N PHE A 347 27.17 -15.86 -13.80
CA PHE A 347 28.06 -14.71 -13.99
C PHE A 347 27.39 -13.58 -14.77
N LEU A 348 26.54 -13.89 -15.76
CA LEU A 348 25.75 -12.86 -16.47
C LEU A 348 24.77 -12.14 -15.54
N VAL A 349 24.14 -12.86 -14.60
CA VAL A 349 23.31 -12.22 -13.56
C VAL A 349 24.13 -11.27 -12.70
N ALA A 350 25.33 -11.68 -12.26
CA ALA A 350 26.22 -10.81 -11.48
C ALA A 350 26.71 -9.60 -12.31
N LYS A 351 26.99 -9.78 -13.61
CA LYS A 351 27.47 -8.73 -14.52
C LYS A 351 26.50 -7.56 -14.64
N LYS A 352 25.19 -7.79 -14.58
CA LYS A 352 24.18 -6.72 -14.58
C LYS A 352 24.41 -5.68 -13.48
N TYR A 353 24.97 -6.11 -12.35
CA TYR A 353 25.18 -5.27 -11.19
C TYR A 353 26.66 -4.91 -10.96
N LEU A 354 27.58 -5.71 -11.49
CA LEU A 354 29.02 -5.56 -11.32
C LEU A 354 29.71 -5.70 -12.70
N PRO A 355 29.56 -4.72 -13.60
CA PRO A 355 30.04 -4.84 -14.98
C PRO A 355 31.56 -4.98 -15.10
N ASN A 356 32.30 -4.38 -14.15
CA ASN A 356 33.76 -4.28 -14.16
C ASN A 356 34.44 -5.12 -13.06
N ASP A 357 33.68 -5.92 -12.30
CA ASP A 357 34.27 -6.79 -11.26
C ASP A 357 35.07 -7.92 -11.90
N ALA A 358 36.37 -7.98 -11.60
CA ALA A 358 37.30 -8.94 -12.19
C ALA A 358 36.82 -10.40 -12.06
N ARG A 359 36.23 -10.77 -10.92
CA ARG A 359 35.73 -12.14 -10.68
C ARG A 359 34.61 -12.51 -11.64
N VAL A 360 33.77 -11.53 -11.99
CA VAL A 360 32.66 -11.70 -12.94
C VAL A 360 33.17 -11.71 -14.37
N VAL A 361 34.04 -10.75 -14.73
CA VAL A 361 34.57 -10.60 -16.09
C VAL A 361 35.41 -11.83 -16.48
N GLU A 362 36.37 -12.21 -15.63
CA GLU A 362 37.22 -13.38 -15.86
C GLU A 362 36.44 -14.68 -15.81
N GLY A 363 35.51 -14.82 -14.84
CA GLY A 363 34.65 -15.99 -14.72
C GLY A 363 33.81 -16.22 -15.97
N LEU A 364 33.24 -15.15 -16.53
CA LEU A 364 32.46 -15.19 -17.76
C LEU A 364 33.34 -15.51 -18.98
N ALA A 365 34.51 -14.88 -19.10
CA ALA A 365 35.46 -15.14 -20.18
C ALA A 365 35.90 -16.61 -20.17
N ARG A 366 36.25 -17.14 -19.00
CA ARG A 366 36.61 -18.55 -18.80
C ARG A 366 35.46 -19.49 -19.19
N ALA A 367 34.26 -19.23 -18.70
CA ALA A 367 33.10 -20.07 -19.02
C ALA A 367 32.79 -20.09 -20.51
N ARG A 368 32.86 -18.93 -21.19
CA ARG A 368 32.70 -18.82 -22.65
C ARG A 368 33.79 -19.58 -23.40
N LYS A 369 35.06 -19.43 -22.99
CA LYS A 369 36.19 -20.13 -23.61
C LYS A 369 36.06 -21.64 -23.49
N ILE A 370 35.70 -22.14 -22.31
CA ILE A 370 35.52 -23.58 -22.10
C ILE A 370 34.35 -24.10 -22.94
N LEU A 371 33.20 -23.42 -22.94
CA LEU A 371 32.06 -23.82 -23.75
C LEU A 371 32.37 -23.85 -25.26
N SER A 372 33.11 -22.87 -25.77
CA SER A 372 33.49 -22.84 -27.19
C SER A 372 34.48 -23.96 -27.55
N LEU A 373 35.48 -24.20 -26.70
CA LEU A 373 36.42 -25.31 -26.88
C LEU A 373 35.71 -26.67 -26.83
N ARG A 374 34.81 -26.89 -25.87
CA ARG A 374 34.03 -28.13 -25.76
C ARG A 374 33.19 -28.36 -27.01
N LYS A 375 32.54 -27.31 -27.54
CA LYS A 375 31.77 -27.39 -28.79
C LYS A 375 32.66 -27.78 -29.97
N ALA A 376 33.81 -27.13 -30.13
CA ALA A 376 34.74 -27.43 -31.21
C ALA A 376 35.28 -28.87 -31.13
N LEU A 377 35.69 -29.33 -29.95
CA LEU A 377 36.15 -30.71 -29.75
C LEU A 377 35.05 -31.74 -30.03
N SER A 378 33.82 -31.48 -29.60
CA SER A 378 32.66 -32.33 -29.93
C SER A 378 32.41 -32.43 -31.43
N GLN A 379 32.64 -31.36 -32.20
CA GLN A 379 32.50 -31.39 -33.66
C GLN A 379 33.55 -32.29 -34.32
N TYR A 380 34.79 -32.30 -33.82
CA TYR A 380 35.83 -33.23 -34.31
C TYR A 380 35.54 -34.69 -33.93
N ALA A 381 35.01 -34.92 -32.72
CA ALA A 381 34.63 -36.26 -32.28
C ALA A 381 33.43 -36.83 -33.06
N ALA A 382 32.50 -35.97 -33.48
CA ALA A 382 31.30 -36.38 -34.23
C ALA A 382 31.60 -36.82 -35.68
N ASP A 383 32.65 -36.30 -36.31
CA ASP A 383 33.09 -36.72 -37.64
C ASP A 383 34.63 -36.87 -37.72
N PRO A 384 35.17 -38.00 -37.19
CA PRO A 384 36.61 -38.22 -37.15
C PRO A 384 37.27 -38.26 -38.52
N TYR A 385 36.54 -38.67 -39.57
CA TYR A 385 37.12 -38.82 -40.92
C TYR A 385 37.63 -37.51 -41.50
N ARG A 386 37.08 -36.37 -41.08
CA ARG A 386 37.57 -35.04 -41.48
C ARG A 386 38.97 -34.74 -40.95
N LEU A 387 39.40 -35.38 -39.86
CA LEU A 387 40.73 -35.20 -39.28
C LEU A 387 41.85 -35.80 -40.15
N GLY A 388 41.52 -36.53 -41.23
CA GLY A 388 42.48 -36.93 -42.26
C GLY A 388 42.88 -35.79 -43.20
N ASN A 389 42.11 -34.69 -43.25
CA ASN A 389 42.48 -33.50 -44.01
C ASN A 389 43.47 -32.64 -43.20
N GLY A 390 44.62 -32.29 -43.80
CA GLY A 390 45.70 -31.57 -43.11
C GLY A 390 45.30 -30.23 -42.50
N ASN A 391 44.43 -29.45 -43.16
CA ASN A 391 43.97 -28.16 -42.62
C ASN A 391 43.06 -28.36 -41.40
N VAL A 392 42.16 -29.35 -41.46
CA VAL A 392 41.28 -29.69 -40.34
C VAL A 392 42.08 -30.23 -39.17
N GLN A 393 43.09 -31.07 -39.44
CA GLN A 393 44.02 -31.57 -38.44
C GLN A 393 44.75 -30.43 -37.73
N ALA A 394 45.38 -29.51 -38.46
CA ALA A 394 46.11 -28.38 -37.87
C ALA A 394 45.20 -27.51 -36.98
N GLN A 395 43.95 -27.27 -37.43
CA GLN A 395 42.98 -26.52 -36.62
C GLN A 395 42.53 -27.30 -35.37
N ALA A 396 42.39 -28.62 -35.45
CA ALA A 396 42.09 -29.47 -34.31
C ALA A 396 43.24 -29.51 -33.30
N GLU A 397 44.50 -29.58 -33.76
CA GLU A 397 45.70 -29.51 -32.92
C GLU A 397 45.81 -28.16 -32.19
N LYS A 398 45.56 -27.04 -32.88
CA LYS A 398 45.48 -25.71 -32.24
C LYS A 398 44.38 -25.64 -31.18
N THR A 399 43.22 -26.25 -31.46
CA THR A 399 42.11 -26.32 -30.50
C THR A 399 42.47 -27.18 -29.28
N LEU A 400 43.18 -28.29 -29.49
CA LEU A 400 43.69 -29.15 -28.42
C LEU A 400 44.67 -28.43 -27.51
N ALA A 401 45.63 -27.68 -28.06
CA ALA A 401 46.57 -26.90 -27.26
C ALA A 401 45.84 -25.92 -26.33
N GLN A 402 44.84 -25.20 -26.87
CA GLN A 402 44.01 -24.29 -26.07
C GLN A 402 43.15 -25.03 -25.03
N ALA A 403 42.61 -26.20 -25.38
CA ALA A 403 41.82 -27.03 -24.46
C ALA A 403 42.65 -27.61 -23.32
N ASN A 404 43.88 -28.04 -23.61
CA ASN A 404 44.81 -28.55 -22.60
C ASN A 404 45.20 -27.47 -21.60
N ALA A 405 45.52 -26.25 -22.07
CA ALA A 405 45.78 -25.11 -21.18
C ALA A 405 44.58 -24.78 -20.28
N ALA A 406 43.35 -24.90 -20.79
CA ALA A 406 42.13 -24.65 -20.01
C ALA A 406 41.65 -25.86 -19.18
N SER A 407 42.25 -27.04 -19.34
CA SER A 407 41.79 -28.30 -18.74
C SER A 407 41.90 -28.34 -17.22
N GLN A 408 42.84 -27.56 -16.65
CA GLN A 408 42.96 -27.37 -15.19
C GLN A 408 41.67 -26.84 -14.54
N HIS A 409 40.82 -26.16 -15.33
CA HIS A 409 39.55 -25.65 -14.85
C HIS A 409 38.40 -26.63 -15.09
N SER A 410 38.45 -27.45 -16.16
CA SER A 410 37.35 -28.33 -16.57
C SER A 410 37.81 -29.76 -16.84
N ARG A 411 37.35 -30.69 -15.99
CA ARG A 411 37.65 -32.13 -16.13
C ARG A 411 37.06 -32.70 -17.41
N ALA A 412 35.83 -32.31 -17.75
CA ALA A 412 35.15 -32.72 -18.97
C ALA A 412 35.88 -32.22 -20.22
N LEU A 413 36.34 -30.96 -20.24
CA LEU A 413 37.15 -30.45 -21.35
C LEU A 413 38.44 -31.27 -21.52
N GLY A 414 39.12 -31.58 -20.42
CA GLY A 414 40.32 -32.45 -20.46
C GLY A 414 40.04 -33.84 -21.01
N ARG A 415 38.88 -34.45 -20.69
CA ARG A 415 38.47 -35.73 -21.29
C ARG A 415 38.23 -35.62 -22.79
N GLN A 416 37.48 -34.61 -23.24
CA GLN A 416 37.22 -34.38 -24.66
C GLN A 416 38.50 -34.11 -25.45
N ALA A 417 39.46 -33.39 -24.85
CA ALA A 417 40.76 -33.15 -25.47
C ALA A 417 41.54 -34.46 -25.68
N ARG A 418 41.57 -35.36 -24.69
CA ARG A 418 42.23 -36.67 -24.83
C ARG A 418 41.56 -37.58 -25.87
N GLU A 419 40.23 -37.54 -25.95
CA GLU A 419 39.46 -38.27 -26.96
C GLU A 419 39.83 -37.81 -28.38
N VAL A 420 39.74 -36.50 -28.65
CA VAL A 420 40.10 -35.95 -29.96
C VAL A 420 41.56 -36.16 -30.30
N ALA A 421 42.49 -36.03 -29.33
CA ALA A 421 43.90 -36.34 -29.55
C ALA A 421 44.11 -37.80 -29.98
N THR A 422 43.34 -38.74 -29.41
CA THR A 422 43.36 -40.15 -29.81
C THR A 422 42.81 -40.34 -31.22
N LEU A 423 41.72 -39.65 -31.58
CA LEU A 423 41.15 -39.70 -32.93
C LEU A 423 42.12 -39.15 -33.98
N ILE A 424 42.79 -38.01 -33.72
CA ILE A 424 43.81 -37.46 -34.62
C ILE A 424 44.90 -38.49 -34.89
N ARG A 425 45.41 -39.14 -33.84
CA ARG A 425 46.43 -40.19 -33.98
C ARG A 425 45.91 -41.38 -34.79
N LYS A 426 44.70 -41.89 -34.50
CA LYS A 426 44.11 -43.02 -35.24
C LYS A 426 43.91 -42.68 -36.73
N MET A 427 43.37 -41.52 -37.02
CA MET A 427 43.11 -41.05 -38.39
C MET A 427 44.39 -40.79 -39.19
N ASN A 428 45.52 -40.52 -38.52
CA ASN A 428 46.80 -40.24 -39.17
C ASN A 428 47.79 -41.41 -39.15
N THR A 429 47.43 -42.53 -38.50
CA THR A 429 48.23 -43.76 -38.52
C THR A 429 47.77 -44.64 -39.68
N LYS A 430 48.68 -45.05 -40.57
CA LYS A 430 48.35 -45.95 -41.67
C LYS A 430 47.89 -47.31 -41.11
N VAL A 431 46.77 -47.81 -41.59
CA VAL A 431 46.24 -49.15 -41.28
C VAL A 431 46.55 -50.12 -42.42
N ARG A 432 46.71 -51.40 -42.06
CA ARG A 432 46.89 -52.49 -43.03
C ARG A 432 45.53 -52.85 -43.65
N MET A 433 45.48 -52.97 -44.97
CA MET A 433 44.32 -53.48 -45.70
C MET A 433 44.75 -54.39 -46.85
N THR A 434 43.92 -55.38 -47.17
CA THR A 434 44.18 -56.33 -48.25
C THR A 434 43.36 -55.98 -49.50
N VAL A 435 44.03 -55.80 -50.63
CA VAL A 435 43.41 -55.67 -51.94
C VAL A 435 43.41 -57.04 -52.62
N ILE A 436 42.25 -57.50 -53.05
CA ILE A 436 42.04 -58.78 -53.73
C ILE A 436 41.60 -58.50 -55.16
N SER A 437 42.23 -59.14 -56.15
CA SER A 437 41.92 -59.01 -57.58
C SER A 437 42.17 -60.37 -58.27
N ASP A 438 42.08 -60.44 -59.59
CA ASP A 438 42.07 -61.65 -60.42
C ASP A 438 43.40 -61.91 -61.17
N ASN A 439 44.50 -61.24 -60.77
CA ASN A 439 45.78 -61.26 -61.52
C ASN A 439 45.68 -60.77 -62.97
N ARG A 440 44.58 -60.13 -63.39
CA ARG A 440 44.39 -59.57 -64.75
C ARG A 440 43.99 -58.10 -64.72
N THR A 441 43.28 -57.69 -63.67
CA THR A 441 42.85 -56.30 -63.45
C THR A 441 43.97 -55.50 -62.80
N TYR A 442 44.40 -54.42 -63.44
CA TYR A 442 45.32 -53.45 -62.86
C TYR A 442 44.58 -52.56 -61.85
N VAL A 443 44.98 -52.60 -60.57
CA VAL A 443 44.32 -51.85 -59.51
C VAL A 443 45.12 -50.61 -59.10
N ARG A 444 44.45 -49.46 -58.96
CA ARG A 444 44.99 -48.24 -58.36
C ARG A 444 44.03 -47.62 -57.35
N VAL A 445 44.57 -46.86 -56.40
CA VAL A 445 43.80 -46.06 -55.44
C VAL A 445 43.89 -44.60 -55.86
N ARG A 446 42.76 -44.01 -56.27
CA ARG A 446 42.72 -42.62 -56.75
C ARG A 446 43.26 -41.66 -55.69
N GLY A 447 44.16 -40.76 -56.10
CA GLY A 447 44.78 -39.76 -55.23
C GLY A 447 45.80 -40.31 -54.22
N VAL A 448 46.15 -41.60 -54.27
CA VAL A 448 47.08 -42.23 -53.32
C VAL A 448 48.23 -42.95 -54.04
N GLY A 449 47.94 -43.83 -54.99
CA GLY A 449 48.99 -44.57 -55.69
C GLY A 449 48.54 -45.85 -56.37
N LYS A 450 49.52 -46.60 -56.90
CA LYS A 450 49.32 -47.81 -57.70
C LYS A 450 49.41 -49.07 -56.81
N VAL A 451 48.46 -50.00 -56.95
CA VAL A 451 48.50 -51.32 -56.30
C VAL A 451 49.17 -52.33 -57.23
N GLY A 452 48.82 -52.30 -58.53
CA GLY A 452 49.34 -53.18 -59.57
C GLY A 452 48.39 -54.32 -59.92
N VAL A 453 48.86 -55.28 -60.71
CA VAL A 453 48.17 -56.53 -61.04
C VAL A 453 48.49 -57.55 -59.96
N VAL A 454 47.49 -57.98 -59.18
CA VAL A 454 47.68 -58.82 -57.99
C VAL A 454 46.49 -59.75 -57.78
N SER A 455 46.71 -60.90 -57.15
CA SER A 455 45.64 -61.76 -56.64
C SER A 455 45.29 -61.34 -55.22
N ARG A 456 46.32 -61.03 -54.43
CA ARG A 456 46.24 -60.51 -53.07
C ARG A 456 47.45 -59.61 -52.80
N LYS A 457 47.21 -58.38 -52.32
CA LYS A 457 48.28 -57.47 -51.87
C LYS A 457 47.88 -56.75 -50.59
N GLU A 458 48.76 -56.74 -49.60
CA GLU A 458 48.60 -55.88 -48.43
C GLU A 458 49.15 -54.48 -48.73
N ILE A 459 48.35 -53.45 -48.45
CA ILE A 459 48.76 -52.05 -48.55
C ILE A 459 48.55 -51.35 -47.21
N ARG A 460 49.28 -50.25 -46.99
CA ARG A 460 49.17 -49.39 -45.81
C ARG A 460 48.65 -48.02 -46.22
N ILE A 461 47.44 -47.68 -45.76
CA ILE A 461 46.76 -46.42 -46.10
C ILE A 461 46.17 -45.80 -44.83
N LYS A 462 46.06 -44.47 -44.78
CA LYS A 462 45.36 -43.81 -43.66
C LYS A 462 43.86 -44.16 -43.69
N PRO A 463 43.16 -44.16 -42.55
CA PRO A 463 41.70 -44.21 -42.54
C PRO A 463 41.10 -43.04 -43.33
N GLY A 464 40.03 -43.30 -44.07
CA GLY A 464 39.49 -42.30 -45.00
C GLY A 464 38.56 -42.90 -46.04
N ARG A 465 37.99 -42.02 -46.88
CA ARG A 465 37.16 -42.42 -48.02
C ARG A 465 38.00 -42.44 -49.28
N TYR A 466 38.04 -43.58 -49.95
CA TYR A 466 38.86 -43.81 -51.14
C TYR A 466 38.03 -44.42 -52.27
N THR A 467 38.51 -44.20 -53.50
CA THR A 467 37.99 -44.87 -54.69
C THR A 467 39.09 -45.75 -55.26
N PHE A 468 38.86 -47.06 -55.22
CA PHE A 468 39.67 -48.04 -55.93
C PHE A 468 39.20 -48.14 -57.36
N GLU A 469 40.13 -48.20 -58.29
CA GLU A 469 39.86 -48.28 -59.72
C GLU A 469 40.58 -49.49 -60.30
N GLY A 470 39.80 -50.39 -60.89
CA GLY A 470 40.30 -51.48 -61.71
C GLY A 470 40.24 -51.09 -63.18
N VAL A 471 41.32 -51.38 -63.91
CA VAL A 471 41.42 -51.20 -65.36
C VAL A 471 41.92 -52.49 -65.98
N ARG A 472 41.28 -52.93 -67.07
CA ARG A 472 41.65 -54.12 -67.84
C ARG A 472 41.28 -53.89 -69.30
N ASP A 473 42.20 -54.21 -70.21
CA ASP A 473 41.97 -54.05 -71.64
C ASP A 473 40.82 -54.93 -72.11
N GLY A 474 39.90 -54.35 -72.89
CA GLY A 474 38.66 -55.00 -73.35
C GLY A 474 37.52 -55.02 -72.32
N PHE A 475 37.65 -54.31 -71.19
CA PHE A 475 36.62 -54.23 -70.13
C PHE A 475 36.38 -52.78 -69.69
N HIS A 476 35.15 -52.49 -69.26
CA HIS A 476 34.81 -51.22 -68.60
C HIS A 476 35.55 -51.08 -67.25
N SER A 477 35.97 -49.86 -66.91
CA SER A 477 36.68 -49.57 -65.65
C SER A 477 35.74 -49.69 -64.44
N LYS A 478 36.19 -50.37 -63.37
CA LYS A 478 35.39 -50.57 -62.16
C LYS A 478 35.83 -49.64 -61.04
N LEU A 479 34.90 -48.83 -60.53
CA LEU A 479 35.13 -47.92 -59.41
C LEU A 479 34.47 -48.44 -58.13
N ILE A 480 35.28 -48.68 -57.09
CA ILE A 480 34.81 -49.17 -55.80
C ILE A 480 35.10 -48.13 -54.72
N LYS A 481 34.04 -47.51 -54.20
CA LYS A 481 34.11 -46.55 -53.10
C LYS A 481 34.21 -47.32 -51.79
N VAL A 482 35.25 -47.04 -51.01
CA VAL A 482 35.56 -47.73 -49.76
C VAL A 482 35.83 -46.70 -48.67
N THR A 483 35.24 -46.90 -47.49
CA THR A 483 35.64 -46.19 -46.28
C THR A 483 36.56 -47.09 -45.48
N VAL A 484 37.85 -46.76 -45.43
CA VAL A 484 38.84 -47.46 -44.62
C VAL A 484 38.61 -47.07 -43.16
N PRO A 485 38.27 -48.02 -42.27
CA PRO A 485 37.96 -47.73 -40.87
C PRO A 485 39.19 -47.30 -40.08
N TYR A 486 38.98 -46.48 -39.04
CA TYR A 486 40.04 -46.03 -38.11
C TYR A 486 40.11 -46.87 -36.82
N ASP A 487 39.15 -47.78 -36.64
CA ASP A 487 38.90 -48.56 -35.43
C ASP A 487 38.93 -50.08 -35.66
N ARG A 488 39.24 -50.53 -36.89
CA ARG A 488 39.31 -51.96 -37.25
C ARG A 488 40.62 -52.29 -37.98
N THR A 489 41.13 -53.48 -37.72
CA THR A 489 42.28 -54.06 -38.43
C THR A 489 41.83 -55.15 -39.41
N GLY A 490 42.58 -55.37 -40.50
CA GLY A 490 42.33 -56.49 -41.40
C GLY A 490 41.20 -56.26 -42.42
N PHE A 491 40.94 -55.01 -42.79
CA PHE A 491 39.94 -54.66 -43.80
C PHE A 491 40.39 -55.11 -45.20
N SER A 492 39.49 -55.66 -46.01
CA SER A 492 39.80 -56.06 -47.39
C SER A 492 38.83 -55.47 -48.42
N VAL A 493 39.31 -55.20 -49.63
CA VAL A 493 38.50 -54.80 -50.79
C VAL A 493 38.80 -55.71 -51.97
N LYS A 494 37.75 -56.14 -52.68
CA LYS A 494 37.85 -56.91 -53.92
C LYS A 494 37.60 -56.00 -55.12
N VAL A 495 38.51 -55.95 -56.08
CA VAL A 495 38.44 -55.09 -57.28
C VAL A 495 38.74 -55.96 -58.51
N ILE A 496 37.75 -56.21 -59.37
CA ILE A 496 37.87 -57.05 -60.58
C ILE A 496 37.05 -56.41 -61.70
N CYS A 497 37.65 -56.22 -62.88
CA CYS A 497 36.92 -55.82 -64.09
C CYS A 497 36.24 -57.06 -64.71
N ASP A 498 34.92 -57.10 -64.64
CA ASP A 498 34.06 -58.22 -65.03
C ASP A 498 33.04 -57.88 -66.13
N ASP A 499 33.04 -56.63 -66.62
CA ASP A 499 32.13 -56.13 -67.65
C ASP A 499 32.87 -55.82 -68.97
N PRO A 500 32.75 -56.63 -70.03
CA PRO A 500 33.42 -56.42 -71.33
C PRO A 500 32.96 -55.13 -72.04
N ILE A 501 33.77 -54.64 -73.00
CA ILE A 501 33.45 -53.49 -73.87
C ILE A 501 32.62 -53.91 -75.07
#